data_AF-A0A8J6IA85-F1
#
_entry.id   AF-A0A8J6IA85-F1
#
_cell.length_a   1.000
_cell.length_b   1.000
_cell.length_c   1.000
_cell.angle_alpha   90.00
_cell.angle_beta   90.00
_cell.angle_gamma   90.00
#
_symmetry.space_group_name_H-M   'P 1'
#
loop_
_entity.id
_entity.type
_entity.pdbx_description
1 polymer ?
#
loop_
_entity_poly.entity_id
_entity_poly.type
_entity_poly.pdbx_seq_one_letter_code
_entity_poly.pdbx_strand_id
1 'polypeptide(L)' 'SRAALLAARGLAADAPAVAGLYRDFCRRFVLDQADADRADDVRRHGLEPVVVPTLLHRGADPGPLLRALLPG' A
#
# COMPACT_ATOMS: atom_id res chain seq x y z
N SER A 1 -5.88 -17.28 7.51
CA SER A 1 -6.28 -16.10 6.70
C SER A 1 -5.08 -15.17 6.54
N ARG A 2 -5.09 -14.26 5.55
CA ARG A 2 -4.00 -13.26 5.36
C ARG A 2 -3.70 -12.49 6.65
N ALA A 3 -4.74 -12.03 7.35
CA ALA A 3 -4.61 -11.30 8.60
C ALA A 3 -3.92 -12.12 9.70
N ALA A 4 -4.24 -13.42 9.83
CA ALA A 4 -3.58 -14.30 10.80
C ALA A 4 -2.09 -14.50 10.51
N LEU A 5 -1.68 -14.52 9.23
CA LEU A 5 -0.27 -14.63 8.86
C LEU A 5 0.53 -13.36 9.22
N LEU A 6 -0.07 -12.18 9.09
CA LEU A 6 0.53 -10.91 9.54
C LEU A 6 0.60 -10.85 11.07
N ALA A 7 -0.47 -11.23 11.76
CA ALA A 7 -0.52 -11.26 13.22
C ALA A 7 0.53 -12.22 13.82
N ALA A 8 0.76 -13.38 13.20
CA ALA A 8 1.81 -14.32 13.63
C ALA A 8 3.23 -13.73 13.55
N ARG A 9 3.42 -12.63 12.81
CA ARG A 9 4.68 -11.86 12.72
C ARG A 9 4.64 -10.57 13.54
N GLY A 10 3.62 -10.38 14.39
CA GLY A 10 3.43 -9.18 15.21
C GLY A 10 2.98 -7.95 14.41
N LEU A 11 2.45 -8.13 13.20
CA LEU A 11 2.03 -7.03 12.32
C LEU A 11 0.50 -6.90 12.30
N ALA A 12 0.02 -5.66 12.28
CA ALA A 12 -1.37 -5.37 11.98
C ALA A 12 -1.70 -5.76 10.52
N ALA A 13 -2.96 -6.09 10.26
CA ALA A 13 -3.42 -6.45 8.93
C ALA A 13 -3.84 -5.21 8.10
N ASP A 14 -3.00 -4.19 8.09
CA ASP A 14 -3.26 -2.89 7.48
C ASP A 14 -2.13 -2.41 6.56
N ALA A 15 -2.40 -1.36 5.78
CA ALA A 15 -1.47 -0.83 4.79
C ALA A 15 -0.16 -0.30 5.42
N PRO A 16 -0.18 0.48 6.52
CA PRO A 16 1.04 0.96 7.15
C PRO A 16 1.95 -0.16 7.68
N ALA A 17 1.41 -1.22 8.28
CA ALA A 17 2.24 -2.34 8.73
C ALA A 17 2.96 -3.04 7.56
N VAL A 18 2.29 -3.17 6.40
CA VAL A 18 2.89 -3.72 5.19
C VAL A 18 3.92 -2.77 4.57
N ALA A 19 3.66 -1.46 4.59
CA ALA A 19 4.63 -0.45 4.17
C ALA A 19 5.91 -0.53 5.02
N GLY A 20 5.77 -0.61 6.35
CA GLY A 20 6.89 -0.78 7.27
C GLY A 20 7.69 -2.06 7.08
N LEU A 21 7.04 -3.15 6.62
CA LEU A 21 7.70 -4.43 6.31
C LEU A 21 8.63 -4.34 5.10
N TYR A 22 8.34 -3.45 4.14
CA TYR A 22 9.08 -3.34 2.88
C TYR A 22 9.92 -2.06 2.75
N ARG A 23 9.99 -1.25 3.80
CA ARG A 23 10.63 0.08 3.80
C ARG A 23 12.11 0.06 3.40
N ASP A 24 12.81 -1.05 3.64
CA ASP A 24 14.27 -1.11 3.44
C ASP A 24 14.67 -1.25 1.96
N PHE A 25 13.72 -1.55 1.06
CA PHE A 25 13.99 -1.71 -0.37
C PHE A 25 12.95 -1.06 -1.29
N CYS A 26 11.75 -0.76 -0.80
CA CYS A 26 10.78 0.03 -1.54
C CYS A 26 11.09 1.53 -1.40
N ARG A 27 10.81 2.31 -2.44
CA ARG A 27 10.79 3.78 -2.39
C ARG A 27 9.38 4.35 -2.37
N ARG A 28 8.46 3.69 -3.07
CA ARG A 28 7.06 4.09 -3.23
C ARG A 28 6.16 2.98 -2.71
N PHE A 29 5.00 3.35 -2.19
CA PHE A 29 4.00 2.41 -1.70
C PHE A 29 2.62 2.80 -2.22
N VAL A 30 1.98 1.88 -2.95
CA VAL A 30 0.66 2.10 -3.53
C VAL A 30 -0.41 1.76 -2.50
N LEU A 31 -1.30 2.72 -2.21
CA LEU A 31 -2.46 2.58 -1.33
C LEU A 31 -3.74 2.58 -2.15
N ASP A 32 -4.73 1.80 -1.69
CA ASP A 32 -6.08 1.96 -2.20
C ASP A 32 -6.67 3.29 -1.76
N GLN A 33 -7.58 3.85 -2.57
CA GLN A 33 -8.29 5.09 -2.25
C GLN A 33 -9.08 5.00 -0.92
N ALA A 34 -9.54 3.81 -0.53
CA ALA A 34 -10.20 3.60 0.76
C ALA A 34 -9.28 3.83 1.97
N ASP A 35 -7.96 3.73 1.79
CA ASP A 35 -6.93 3.89 2.84
C ASP A 35 -6.16 5.22 2.69
N ALA A 36 -6.73 6.21 1.99
CA ALA A 36 -6.06 7.48 1.72
C ALA A 36 -5.66 8.26 2.98
N ASP A 37 -6.43 8.11 4.07
CA ASP A 37 -6.15 8.69 5.39
C ASP A 37 -4.91 8.09 6.07
N ARG A 38 -4.44 6.92 5.62
CA ARG A 38 -3.23 6.24 6.11
C ARG A 38 -1.95 6.71 5.41
N ALA A 39 -2.03 7.62 4.44
CA ALA A 39 -0.88 8.06 3.66
C ALA A 39 0.25 8.66 4.52
N ASP A 40 -0.07 9.39 5.59
CA ASP A 40 0.93 9.96 6.49
C ASP A 40 1.68 8.89 7.29
N ASP A 41 1.02 7.80 7.66
CA ASP A 41 1.68 6.68 8.34
C ASP A 41 2.70 6.00 7.42
N VAL A 42 2.37 5.87 6.12
CA VAL A 42 3.31 5.40 5.10
C VAL A 42 4.51 6.34 4.96
N ARG A 43 4.29 7.67 4.96
CA ARG A 43 5.39 8.66 4.93
C ARG A 43 6.33 8.52 6.12
N ARG A 44 5.81 8.21 7.32
CA ARG A 44 6.63 7.98 8.52
C ARG A 44 7.57 6.79 8.39
N HIS A 45 7.28 5.84 7.49
CA HIS A 45 8.20 4.74 7.15
C HIS A 45 9.28 5.13 6.12
N GLY A 46 9.33 6.39 5.67
CA GLY A 46 10.29 6.88 4.67
C GLY A 46 9.90 6.57 3.23
N LEU A 47 8.66 6.13 2.99
CA LEU A 47 8.14 5.79 1.67
C LEU A 47 7.29 6.93 1.10
N GLU A 48 7.27 7.05 -0.22
CA GLU A 48 6.34 7.94 -0.94
C GLU A 48 4.99 7.21 -1.13
N PRO A 49 3.90 7.66 -0.48
CA PRO A 49 2.58 7.07 -0.71
C PRO A 49 2.01 7.51 -2.06
N VAL A 50 1.45 6.56 -2.80
CA VAL A 50 0.76 6.78 -4.07
C VAL A 50 -0.65 6.22 -3.94
N VAL A 51 -1.65 7.10 -3.90
CA VAL A 51 -3.05 6.69 -3.70
C VAL A 51 -3.72 6.52 -5.06
N VAL A 52 -4.19 5.31 -5.36
CA VAL A 52 -4.97 4.99 -6.56
C VAL A 52 -6.00 3.91 -6.26
N PRO A 53 -7.10 3.81 -7.02
CA PRO A 53 -8.00 2.65 -6.93
C PRO A 53 -7.27 1.35 -7.28
N THR A 54 -7.26 0.36 -6.37
CA THR A 54 -6.54 -0.92 -6.56
C THR A 54 -7.46 -2.13 -6.71
N LEU A 55 -8.75 -1.98 -6.41
CA LEU A 55 -9.73 -3.09 -6.45
C LEU A 55 -10.22 -3.37 -7.88
N LEU A 56 -9.33 -3.88 -8.74
CA LEU A 56 -9.64 -4.21 -10.15
C LEU A 56 -10.81 -5.19 -10.28
N HIS A 57 -10.91 -6.18 -9.37
CA HIS A 57 -12.02 -7.14 -9.34
C HIS A 57 -13.37 -6.50 -9.00
N ARG A 58 -13.39 -5.24 -8.53
CA ARG A 58 -14.59 -4.44 -8.27
C ARG A 58 -14.81 -3.35 -9.34
N GLY A 59 -14.12 -3.43 -10.48
CA GLY A 59 -14.33 -2.52 -11.61
C GLY A 59 -13.51 -1.22 -11.56
N ALA A 60 -12.49 -1.12 -10.70
CA ALA A 60 -11.55 -0.01 -10.76
C ALA A 60 -10.83 0.02 -12.12
N ASP A 61 -10.67 1.22 -12.71
CA ASP A 61 -9.87 1.42 -13.93
C ASP A 61 -8.41 1.03 -13.67
N PRO A 62 -7.81 0.11 -14.44
CA PRO A 62 -6.41 -0.27 -14.28
C PRO A 62 -5.42 0.84 -14.69
N GLY A 63 -5.82 1.82 -15.51
CA GLY A 63 -4.94 2.85 -16.04
C GLY A 63 -4.15 3.62 -14.98
N PRO A 64 -4.79 4.20 -13.94
CA PRO A 64 -4.11 4.86 -12.82
C PRO A 64 -3.12 3.95 -12.09
N LEU A 65 -3.50 2.70 -11.81
CA LEU A 65 -2.62 1.73 -11.14
C LEU A 65 -1.39 1.41 -12.01
N LEU A 66 -1.58 1.17 -13.30
CA LEU A 66 -0.47 0.92 -14.23
C LEU A 66 0.48 2.12 -14.30
N ARG A 67 -0.04 3.35 -14.40
CA ARG A 67 0.78 4.57 -14.38
C ARG A 67 1.53 4.74 -13.04
N ALA A 68 0.95 4.31 -11.92
CA ALA A 68 1.63 4.36 -10.64
C ALA A 68 2.82 3.36 -10.55
N LEU A 69 2.72 2.21 -11.21
CA LEU A 69 3.73 1.15 -11.18
C LEU A 69 4.88 1.37 -12.16
N LEU A 70 4.62 2.02 -13.30
CA LEU A 70 5.65 2.31 -14.29
C LEU A 70 6.55 3.46 -13.83
N PRO A 71 7.87 3.40 -14.12
CA PRO A 71 8.74 4.56 -13.94
C PRO A 71 8.22 5.71 -14.81
N GLY A 72 8.19 6.92 -14.24
CA GLY A 72 7.99 8.15 -14.98
C GLY A 72 9.21 8.53 -15.81
#